data_AF-A0A6V8U6R1-F1
#
_entry.id   AF-A0A6V8U6R1-F1
#
_cell.length_a   1.000
_cell.length_b   1.000
_cell.length_c   1.000
_cell.angle_alpha   90.00
_cell.angle_beta   90.00
_cell.angle_gamma   90.00
#
_symmetry.space_group_name_H-M   'P 1'
#
loop_
_entity.id
_entity.type
_entity.pdbx_description
1 polymer ?
#
loop_
_entity_poly.entity_id
_entity_poly.type
_entity_poly.pdbx_seq_one_letter_code
_entity_poly.pdbx_strand_id
1 'polypeptide(L)' 'MNAGVFTNPDLLEYWNVFRGGNKKQLTLTEVLSMGIHVKCFDVIPKAIDSIHWTDGLGEVTLGGTLYVPFPDLITDSLP' A
#
# COMPACT_ATOMS: atom_id res chain seq x y z
N MET A 1 -1.14 -4.54 11.74
CA MET A 1 -0.99 -3.21 11.09
C MET A 1 -0.34 -2.27 12.08
N ASN A 2 0.68 -1.49 11.68
CA ASN A 2 1.40 -0.58 12.59
C ASN A 2 0.48 0.57 13.04
N ALA A 3 0.49 0.92 14.33
CA ALA A 3 -0.31 2.00 14.89
C ALA A 3 -0.03 3.36 14.22
N GLY A 4 1.19 3.58 13.74
CA GLY A 4 1.57 4.81 13.03
C GLY A 4 0.80 5.07 11.74
N VAL A 5 0.17 4.04 11.14
CA VAL A 5 -0.64 4.19 9.93
C VAL A 5 -1.91 5.00 10.21
N PHE A 6 -2.48 4.87 11.41
CA PHE A 6 -3.70 5.58 11.79
C PHE A 6 -3.49 7.08 12.00
N THR A 7 -2.24 7.50 12.17
CA THR A 7 -1.85 8.89 12.40
C THR A 7 -0.93 9.42 11.30
N ASN A 8 -0.82 8.71 10.18
CA ASN A 8 -0.01 9.16 9.06
C ASN A 8 -0.62 10.47 8.48
N PRO A 9 0.18 11.55 8.35
CA PRO A 9 -0.33 12.86 7.95
C PRO A 9 -0.91 12.85 6.53
N ASP A 10 -0.29 12.14 5.59
CA ASP A 10 -0.73 12.08 4.20
C ASP A 10 -2.07 11.35 4.07
N LEU A 11 -2.26 10.25 4.81
CA LEU A 11 -3.52 9.51 4.86
C LEU A 11 -4.64 10.33 5.51
N LEU A 12 -4.33 11.09 6.57
CA LEU A 12 -5.28 11.97 7.23
C LEU A 12 -5.70 13.12 6.31
N GLU A 13 -4.74 13.74 5.62
CA GLU A 13 -5.01 14.79 4.63
C GLU A 13 -5.91 14.26 3.51
N TYR A 14 -5.54 13.12 2.91
CA TYR A 14 -6.34 12.49 1.87
C TYR A 14 -7.77 12.22 2.32
N TRP A 15 -7.95 11.58 3.49
CA TRP A 15 -9.28 11.28 4.02
C TRP A 15 -10.10 12.55 4.28
N ASN A 16 -9.48 13.58 4.86
CA ASN A 16 -10.14 14.85 5.18
C ASN A 16 -10.58 15.59 3.90
N VAL A 17 -9.73 15.61 2.86
CA VAL A 17 -10.06 16.21 1.55
C VAL A 17 -11.20 15.45 0.88
N PHE A 18 -11.13 14.12 0.84
CA PHE A 18 -12.08 13.30 0.08
C PHE A 18 -13.44 13.14 0.78
N ARG A 19 -13.47 13.16 2.12
CA ARG A 19 -14.69 12.97 2.92
C ARG A 19 -15.21 14.26 3.59
N GLY A 20 -14.51 15.38 3.45
CA GLY A 20 -14.91 16.67 4.00
C GLY A 20 -14.83 16.76 5.54
N GLY A 21 -13.85 16.10 6.15
CA GLY A 21 -13.70 16.00 7.61
C GLY A 21 -12.46 16.72 8.16
N ASN A 22 -12.20 16.54 9.46
CA ASN A 22 -10.99 17.04 10.14
C ASN A 22 -10.52 16.05 11.23
N LYS A 23 -10.26 14.81 10.83
CA LYS A 23 -9.76 13.77 11.72
C LYS A 23 -8.27 13.95 11.99
N LYS A 24 -7.89 13.60 13.22
CA LYS A 24 -6.49 13.49 13.68
C LYS A 24 -6.01 12.04 13.81
N GLN A 25 -6.92 11.09 13.65
CA GLN A 25 -6.64 9.66 13.68
C GLN A 25 -7.70 8.91 12.88
N LEU A 26 -7.27 7.98 12.02
CA LEU A 26 -8.12 7.10 11.24
C LEU A 26 -8.41 5.80 11.99
N THR A 27 -9.58 5.22 11.76
CA THR A 27 -9.88 3.84 12.15
C THR A 27 -9.38 2.84 11.12
N LEU A 28 -9.28 1.56 11.48
CA LEU A 28 -8.92 0.50 10.54
C LEU A 28 -9.85 0.48 9.32
N THR A 29 -11.17 0.54 9.55
CA THR A 29 -12.16 0.57 8.47
C THR A 29 -11.98 1.76 7.54
N GLU A 30 -11.62 2.93 8.08
CA GLU A 30 -11.36 4.12 7.27
C GLU A 30 -10.12 3.97 6.42
N VAL A 31 -9.02 3.47 7.00
CA VAL A 31 -7.81 3.22 6.21
C VAL A 31 -8.07 2.20 5.10
N LEU A 32 -8.84 1.16 5.41
CA LEU A 32 -9.15 0.13 4.43
C LEU A 32 -10.13 0.60 3.33
N SER A 33 -11.05 1.51 3.66
CA SER A 33 -12.05 2.02 2.71
C SER A 33 -11.55 3.14 1.79
N MET A 34 -10.32 3.64 1.96
CA MET A 34 -9.74 4.65 1.07
C MET A 34 -9.32 4.09 -0.29
N GLY A 35 -9.22 2.75 -0.44
CA GLY A 35 -8.91 2.10 -1.71
C GLY A 35 -7.49 2.32 -2.24
N ILE A 36 -6.62 3.03 -1.51
CA ILE A 36 -5.23 3.26 -1.89
C ILE A 36 -4.34 2.25 -1.18
N HIS A 37 -4.37 0.99 -1.63
CA HIS A 37 -3.46 -0.03 -1.13
C HIS A 37 -2.61 -0.55 -2.28
N VAL A 38 -1.30 -0.53 -2.08
CA VAL A 38 -0.33 -1.22 -2.91
C VAL A 38 0.16 -2.43 -2.13
N LYS A 39 0.05 -3.60 -2.73
CA LYS A 39 0.51 -4.87 -2.18
C LYS A 39 1.87 -5.22 -2.76
N CYS A 40 2.79 -5.51 -1.87
CA CYS A 40 4.09 -6.07 -2.19
C CYS A 40 4.05 -7.58 -1.95
N PHE A 41 4.56 -8.34 -2.90
CA PHE A 41 4.56 -9.79 -2.91
C PHE A 41 5.99 -10.30 -2.86
N ASP A 42 6.28 -11.14 -1.88
CA ASP A 42 7.52 -11.90 -1.80
C ASP A 42 7.27 -13.33 -2.29
N VAL A 43 7.85 -13.66 -3.44
CA VAL A 43 7.89 -15.03 -3.93
C VAL A 43 9.24 -15.61 -3.54
N ILE A 44 9.23 -16.75 -2.84
CA ILE A 44 10.44 -17.42 -2.34
C ILE A 44 10.53 -18.82 -2.98
N PRO A 45 11.10 -18.94 -4.19
CA PRO A 45 11.24 -20.21 -4.88
C PRO A 45 12.31 -21.09 -4.22
N LYS A 46 12.26 -22.40 -4.48
CA LYS A 46 13.21 -23.37 -3.88
C LYS A 46 14.62 -23.35 -4.48
N ALA A 47 14.76 -22.89 -5.73
CA ALA A 47 15.98 -23.09 -6.52
C ALA A 47 16.48 -21.83 -7.24
N ILE A 48 15.79 -20.70 -7.08
CA ILE A 48 16.18 -19.41 -7.64
C ILE A 48 16.01 -18.33 -6.56
N ASP A 49 16.59 -17.16 -6.81
CA ASP A 49 16.50 -16.01 -5.91
C ASP A 49 15.05 -15.58 -5.67
N SER A 50 14.82 -14.89 -4.54
CA SER A 50 13.52 -14.32 -4.21
C SER A 50 13.10 -13.28 -5.24
N ILE A 51 11.81 -13.26 -5.54
CA ILE A 51 11.22 -12.31 -6.47
C ILE A 51 10.34 -11.37 -5.68
N HIS A 52 10.55 -10.07 -5.87
CA HIS A 52 9.89 -9.00 -5.12
C HIS A 52 9.03 -8.20 -6.10
N TRP A 53 7.73 -8.39 -6.05
CA TRP A 53 6.79 -7.76 -6.96
C TRP A 53 5.87 -6.78 -6.24
N THR A 54 5.38 -5.79 -6.97
CA THR A 54 4.33 -4.88 -6.50
C THR A 54 3.18 -4.82 -7.51
N ASP A 55 1.95 -4.68 -7.01
CA ASP A 55 0.76 -4.37 -7.82
C ASP A 55 0.61 -2.87 -8.12
N GLY A 56 1.57 -2.06 -7.65
CA GLY A 56 1.67 -0.64 -7.94
C GLY A 56 2.21 -0.37 -9.35
N LEU A 57 1.87 0.80 -9.90
CA LEU A 57 2.33 1.24 -11.22
C LEU A 57 3.82 1.68 -11.25
N GLY A 58 4.48 1.72 -10.09
CA GLY A 58 5.87 2.15 -9.95
C GLY A 58 6.62 1.28 -8.95
N GLU A 59 7.95 1.33 -9.05
CA GLU A 59 8.83 0.62 -8.12
C GLU A 59 8.69 1.17 -6.69
N VAL A 60 8.80 0.28 -5.71
CA VAL A 60 8.73 0.64 -4.29
C VAL A 60 9.89 -0.02 -3.54
N THR A 61 10.65 0.76 -2.77
CA THR A 61 11.70 0.21 -1.91
C THR A 61 11.19 0.09 -0.47
N LEU A 62 11.16 -1.13 0.07
CA LEU A 62 10.75 -1.40 1.45
C LEU A 62 11.85 -2.19 2.16
N GLY A 63 12.33 -1.70 3.30
CA GLY A 63 13.33 -2.41 4.11
C GLY A 63 14.66 -2.68 3.38
N GLY A 64 14.99 -1.89 2.35
CA GLY A 64 16.17 -2.09 1.50
C GLY A 64 15.96 -2.99 0.29
N THR A 65 14.80 -3.63 0.17
CA THR A 65 14.43 -4.47 -0.99
C THR A 65 13.64 -3.65 -2.00
N LEU A 66 14.03 -3.75 -3.27
CA LEU A 66 13.32 -3.14 -4.41
C LEU A 66 12.20 -4.09 -4.87
N TYR A 67 10.96 -3.60 -4.87
CA TYR A 67 9.80 -4.29 -5.42
C TYR A 67 9.47 -3.71 -6.79
N VAL A 68 9.41 -4.56 -7.80
CA VAL A 68 9.18 -4.15 -9.20
C VAL A 68 7.73 -4.40 -9.62
N PRO A 69 7.11 -3.50 -10.40
CA PRO A 69 5.77 -3.71 -10.94
C PRO A 69 5.70 -4.99 -11.77
N PHE A 70 4.70 -5.83 -11.51
CA PHE A 70 4.48 -7.04 -12.30
C PHE A 70 3.11 -6.98 -12.98
N PRO A 71 3.04 -6.94 -14.33
CA PRO A 71 1.80 -6.69 -15.07
C PRO A 71 0.62 -7.59 -14.68
N ASP A 72 0.89 -8.85 -14.36
CA ASP A 72 -0.15 -9.83 -14.00
C ASP A 72 -0.65 -9.69 -12.55
N LEU A 73 0.08 -8.96 -11.71
CA LEU A 73 -0.33 -8.61 -10.34
C LEU A 73 -0.93 -7.22 -10.26
N ILE A 74 -0.74 -6.38 -11.28
CA ILE A 74 -1.44 -5.10 -11.45
C ILE A 74 -2.88 -5.44 -11.88
N THR A 75 -3.66 -5.94 -10.93
CA THR A 75 -5.06 -6.32 -11.11
C THR A 75 -5.90 -5.45 -10.19
N ASP A 76 -6.78 -4.62 -10.76
CA ASP A 76 -7.86 -3.93 -10.05
C ASP A 76 -7.49 -3.35 -8.67
N SER A 77 -6.26 -2.82 -8.54
CA SER A 77 -5.87 -1.93 -7.44
C SER A 77 -6.53 -0.54 -7.57
N LEU A 78 -7.41 -0.38 -8.56
CA LEU A 78 -8.41 0.68 -8.67
C LEU A 78 -9.80 0.04 -8.57
N PRO A 79 -10.63 0.42 -7.57
CA PRO A 79 -12.03 -0.01 -7.51
C PRO A 79 -12.88 0.56 -8.67
#